data_AF-A0A7W0R696-F1
#
_entry.id   AF-A0A7W0R696-F1
#
_cell.length_a   1.000
_cell.length_b   1.000
_cell.length_c   1.000
_cell.angle_alpha   90.00
_cell.angle_beta   90.00
_cell.angle_gamma   90.00
#
_symmetry.space_group_name_H-M   'P 1'
#
loop_
_entity.id
_entity.type
_entity.pdbx_description
1 polymer ?
#
loop_
_entity_poly.entity_id
_entity_poly.type
_entity_poly.pdbx_seq_one_letter_code
_entity_poly.pdbx_strand_id
1 'polypeptide(L)'
;MGVTGVYQDVEAPARLTMSWQWIGEPAVSHVAIELTDVADDQTEVVVTHSANQSTTESDDHLHGWRDCLGRLVESFGTGGS
;
A
#
# COMPACT_ATOMS: atom_id res chain seq x y z
N MET A 1 12.36 7.42 10.63
CA MET A 1 12.92 6.28 9.87
C MET A 1 12.46 6.41 8.43
N GLY A 2 13.31 6.11 7.45
CA GLY A 2 12.95 6.14 6.03
C GLY A 2 12.79 4.72 5.48
N VAL A 3 12.13 4.61 4.33
CA VAL A 3 11.99 3.36 3.56
C VAL A 3 12.71 3.52 2.23
N THR A 4 13.32 2.44 1.75
CA THR A 4 13.78 2.29 0.37
C THR A 4 13.08 1.09 -0.28
N GLY A 5 13.01 1.09 -1.61
CA GLY A 5 12.28 0.09 -2.37
C GLY A 5 12.51 0.27 -3.86
N VAL A 6 12.20 -0.78 -4.62
CA VAL A 6 12.30 -0.82 -6.08
C VAL A 6 10.97 -1.30 -6.64
N TYR A 7 10.44 -0.61 -7.64
CA TYR A 7 9.28 -1.09 -8.40
C TYR A 7 9.65 -2.36 -9.16
N GLN A 8 8.86 -3.41 -8.95
CA GLN A 8 9.08 -4.72 -9.55
C GLN A 8 8.15 -4.96 -10.74
N ASP A 9 6.92 -4.45 -10.67
CA ASP A 9 5.93 -4.53 -11.74
C ASP A 9 5.04 -3.28 -11.73
N VAL A 10 4.72 -2.75 -12.92
CA VAL A 10 3.88 -1.57 -13.10
C VAL A 10 2.95 -1.81 -14.29
N GLU A 11 1.69 -2.09 -14.00
CA GLU A 11 0.64 -2.34 -14.98
C GLU A 11 -0.41 -1.23 -14.87
N ALA A 12 -0.32 -0.23 -15.73
CA ALA A 12 -1.27 0.88 -15.70
C ALA A 12 -2.64 0.49 -16.29
N PRO A 13 -3.77 0.90 -15.68
CA PRO A 13 -3.91 1.61 -14.40
C PRO A 13 -4.10 0.68 -13.19
N ALA A 14 -4.01 -0.64 -13.36
CA ALA A 14 -4.58 -1.62 -12.44
C ALA A 14 -3.66 -2.05 -11.29
N ARG A 15 -2.33 -2.04 -11.45
CA ARG A 15 -1.45 -2.71 -10.49
C ARG A 15 -0.03 -2.15 -10.41
N LEU A 16 0.51 -2.21 -9.20
CA LEU A 16 1.88 -1.84 -8.88
C LEU A 16 2.44 -2.79 -7.82
N THR A 17 3.65 -3.30 -8.02
CA THR A 17 4.36 -4.05 -6.97
C THR A 17 5.74 -3.46 -6.72
N MET A 18 6.19 -3.51 -5.47
CA MET A 18 7.49 -2.97 -5.06
C MET A 18 8.09 -3.74 -3.89
N SER A 19 9.42 -3.71 -3.78
CA SER A 19 10.09 -4.09 -2.55
C SER A 19 9.96 -2.98 -1.51
N TRP A 20 10.06 -3.36 -0.24
CA TRP A 20 10.01 -2.46 0.89
C TRP A 20 11.11 -2.84 1.88
N GLN A 21 11.93 -1.86 2.27
CA GLN A 21 13.03 -2.06 3.19
C GLN A 21 13.21 -0.83 4.07
N TRP A 22 13.20 -1.03 5.38
CA TRP A 22 13.57 0.03 6.32
C TRP A 22 15.06 0.34 6.19
N ILE A 23 15.39 1.64 6.11
CA ILE A 23 16.79 2.06 6.01
C ILE A 23 17.53 1.64 7.28
N GLY A 24 18.61 0.87 7.10
CA GLY A 24 19.43 0.34 8.19
C GLY A 24 19.08 -1.09 8.60
N GLU A 25 18.02 -1.69 8.04
CA GLU A 25 17.63 -3.07 8.29
C GLU A 25 17.88 -3.94 7.06
N PRO A 26 18.33 -5.20 7.22
CA PRO A 26 18.61 -6.09 6.09
C PRO A 26 17.35 -6.77 5.53
N ALA A 27 16.24 -6.75 6.27
CA ALA A 27 15.01 -7.41 5.89
C ALA A 27 14.31 -6.67 4.75
N VAL A 28 13.82 -7.43 3.78
CA VAL A 28 13.04 -6.91 2.64
C VAL A 28 11.67 -7.57 2.67
N SER A 29 10.63 -6.75 2.66
CA SER A 29 9.24 -7.14 2.49
C SER A 29 8.72 -6.67 1.12
N HIS A 30 7.47 -7.00 0.80
CA HIS A 30 6.88 -6.70 -0.51
C HIS A 30 5.50 -6.08 -0.38
N VAL A 31 5.24 -5.06 -1.19
CA VAL A 31 3.96 -4.38 -1.28
C VAL A 31 3.39 -4.58 -2.68
N ALA A 32 2.13 -4.99 -2.74
CA ALA A 32 1.31 -4.97 -3.94
C ALA A 32 0.14 -4.01 -3.71
N ILE A 33 -0.11 -3.14 -4.70
CA ILE A 33 -1.25 -2.23 -4.75
C ILE A 33 -2.05 -2.61 -5.99
N GLU A 34 -3.32 -2.90 -5.78
CA GLU A 34 -4.28 -3.25 -6.83
C GLU A 34 -5.40 -2.21 -6.83
N LEU A 35 -5.71 -1.71 -8.01
CA LEU A 35 -6.72 -0.69 -8.28
C LEU A 35 -7.79 -1.31 -9.18
N THR A 36 -9.01 -1.38 -8.67
CA THR A 36 -10.14 -1.94 -9.40
C THR A 36 -11.20 -0.85 -9.53
N ASP A 37 -11.58 -0.52 -10.76
CA ASP A 37 -12.75 0.32 -11.00
C ASP A 37 -14.00 -0.41 -10.49
N VAL A 38 -14.78 0.28 -9.66
CA VAL A 38 -16.07 -0.20 -9.17
C VAL A 38 -17.19 0.74 -9.61
N ALA A 39 -18.43 0.47 -9.20
CA ALA A 39 -19.56 1.31 -9.57
C ALA A 39 -19.42 2.76 -9.04
N ASP A 40 -20.22 3.68 -9.61
CA ASP A 40 -20.36 5.05 -9.14
C ASP A 40 -19.07 5.90 -9.16
N ASP A 41 -18.23 5.70 -10.20
CA ASP A 41 -16.94 6.40 -10.38
C ASP A 41 -15.99 6.25 -9.18
N GLN A 42 -16.12 5.13 -8.44
CA GLN A 42 -15.25 4.78 -7.33
C GLN A 42 -14.17 3.79 -7.76
N THR A 43 -13.07 3.77 -7.00
CA THR A 43 -11.98 2.82 -7.17
C THR A 43 -11.77 2.06 -5.86
N GLU A 44 -11.83 0.74 -5.92
CA GLU A 44 -11.36 -0.11 -4.83
C GLU A 44 -9.83 -0.16 -4.86
N VAL A 45 -9.21 0.12 -3.70
CA VAL A 45 -7.77 0.06 -3.51
C VAL A 45 -7.45 -1.04 -2.51
N VAL A 46 -6.75 -2.08 -2.96
CA VAL A 46 -6.28 -3.17 -2.10
C VAL A 46 -4.77 -3.08 -1.97
N VAL A 47 -4.28 -3.06 -0.72
CA VAL A 47 -2.85 -3.09 -0.42
C VAL A 47 -2.51 -4.38 0.32
N THR A 48 -1.62 -5.18 -0.27
CA THR A 48 -1.08 -6.40 0.36
C THR A 48 0.38 -6.17 0.72
N HIS A 49 0.70 -6.22 2.01
CA HIS A 49 2.08 -6.18 2.51
C HIS A 49 2.48 -7.58 3.03
N SER A 50 3.43 -8.21 2.35
CA SER A 50 3.85 -9.59 2.60
C SER A 50 5.34 -9.71 2.89
N ALA A 51 5.78 -10.90 3.32
CA ALA A 51 7.15 -11.19 3.78
C ALA A 51 7.59 -10.39 5.02
N ASN A 52 6.64 -10.02 5.88
CA ASN A 52 6.91 -9.46 7.21
C ASN A 52 7.64 -10.51 8.07
N GLN A 53 8.64 -10.09 8.85
CA GLN A 53 9.47 -10.99 9.65
C GLN A 53 8.78 -11.45 10.94
N SER A 54 7.74 -10.74 11.37
CA SER A 54 6.97 -11.07 12.57
C SER A 54 5.53 -10.58 12.50
N THR A 55 4.69 -11.10 13.39
CA THR A 55 3.30 -10.62 13.55
C THR A 55 3.26 -9.17 14.02
N THR A 56 4.15 -8.77 14.94
CA THR A 56 4.26 -7.38 15.40
C THR A 56 4.58 -6.43 14.25
N GLU A 57 5.54 -6.78 13.41
CA GLU A 57 5.87 -5.98 12.23
C GLU A 57 4.67 -5.89 11.26
N SER A 58 3.98 -7.01 11.03
CA SER A 58 2.77 -7.03 10.20
C SER A 58 1.65 -6.15 10.76
N ASP A 59 1.47 -6.10 12.08
CA ASP A 59 0.47 -5.26 12.74
C ASP A 59 0.85 -3.78 12.64
N ASP A 60 2.13 -3.44 12.81
CA ASP A 60 2.65 -2.08 12.65
C ASP A 60 2.47 -1.58 11.21
N HIS A 61 2.77 -2.42 10.21
CA HIS A 61 2.52 -2.10 8.80
C HIS A 61 1.03 -1.93 8.51
N LEU A 62 0.17 -2.78 9.07
CA LEU A 62 -1.28 -2.66 8.91
C LEU A 62 -1.81 -1.35 9.47
N HIS A 63 -1.31 -0.92 10.63
CA HIS A 63 -1.65 0.38 11.21
C HIS A 63 -1.21 1.53 10.30
N GLY A 64 0.05 1.52 9.84
CA GLY A 64 0.56 2.55 8.94
C GLY A 64 -0.21 2.65 7.61
N TRP A 65 -0.59 1.50 7.03
CA TRP A 65 -1.41 1.48 5.81
C TRP A 65 -2.82 2.00 6.03
N ARG A 66 -3.47 1.68 7.16
CA ARG A 66 -4.80 2.23 7.51
C ARG A 66 -4.77 3.74 7.61
N ASP A 67 -3.76 4.31 8.25
CA ASP A 67 -3.60 5.76 8.34
C ASP A 67 -3.37 6.40 6.98
N CYS A 68 -2.55 5.76 6.12
CA CYS A 68 -2.27 6.24 4.77
C CYS A 68 -3.53 6.22 3.89
N LEU A 69 -4.26 5.11 3.87
CA LEU A 69 -5.50 4.96 3.09
C LEU A 69 -6.62 5.85 3.64
N GLY A 70 -6.69 6.07 4.96
CA GLY A 70 -7.62 7.02 5.56
C GLY A 70 -7.43 8.44 5.01
N ARG A 71 -6.19 8.92 4.93
CA ARG A 71 -5.86 10.23 4.33
C ARG A 71 -6.14 10.29 2.83
N LEU A 72 -5.96 9.18 2.11
CA LEU A 72 -6.32 9.08 0.70
C LEU A 72 -7.83 9.29 0.52
N VAL A 73 -8.65 8.62 1.34
CA VAL A 73 -10.11 8.81 1.35
C VAL A 73 -10.48 10.24 1.77
N GLU A 74 -9.80 10.87 2.72
CA GLU A 74 -10.05 12.28 3.04
C GLU A 74 -9.73 13.22 1.87
N SER A 75 -8.71 12.89 1.06
CA SER A 75 -8.26 13.73 -0.06
C SER A 75 -9.12 13.56 -1.32
N PHE A 76 -9.66 12.37 -1.56
CA PHE A 76 -10.39 12.02 -2.79
C PHE A 76 -11.86 11.62 -2.56
N GLY A 77 -12.25 11.31 -1.32
CA GLY A 77 -13.57 10.80 -0.95
C GLY A 77 -14.66 11.86 -0.82
N THR A 78 -14.38 13.13 -1.11
CA THR A 78 -15.42 14.16 -1.24
C THR A 78 -15.88 14.29 -2.69
N GLY A 79 -16.83 13.44 -3.05
CA GLY A 79 -17.52 13.44 -4.34
C GLY A 79 -18.86 12.70 -4.30
N GLY A 80 -19.59 12.81 -3.19
CA GLY A 80 -20.96 12.28 -3.06
C GLY A 80 -21.86 13.32 -2.41
N SER A 81 -22.51 14.16 -3.24
CA SER A 81 -23.72 14.92 -2.89
C SER A 81 -24.82 14.53 -3.86
#